data_AF-A0AAI9TUP6-F1
#
_entry.id   AF-A0AAI9TUP6-F1
#
_cell.length_a   1.000
_cell.length_b   1.000
_cell.length_c   1.000
_cell.angle_alpha   90.00
_cell.angle_beta   90.00
_cell.angle_gamma   90.00
#
_symmetry.space_group_name_H-M   'P 1'
#
loop_
_entity.id
_entity.type
_entity.pdbx_description
1 polymer ?
#
loop_
_entity_poly.entity_id
_entity_poly.type
_entity_poly.pdbx_seq_one_letter_code
_entity_poly.pdbx_strand_id
1 'polypeptide(L)'
;MGKPKNSTAGKTKAGLGTNNGGGNAKLTTIASIPAAPPAWPQFKPPLPVTDLAADQLASCPDKVVLIRNFWPKSLCSSYVTFLRGLPLITTPGRPKRGEAVRVNDRFQVQDAAFAQRLWTETGLRESLAQEDIQGLWGGEVVGLNPNIRIYRYSKGQYFDAHCKSHSQIILLSPNATGAGSTRHSASQPTRFPPLYATRPVAKCFEVLARLP
;
A
#
# COMPACT_ATOMS: atom_id res chain seq x y z
N MET A 1 48.42 -43.02 20.37
CA MET A 1 48.54 -44.00 21.48
C MET A 1 49.41 -43.36 22.57
N GLY A 2 48.87 -43.31 23.79
CA GLY A 2 49.24 -42.34 24.83
C GLY A 2 50.33 -42.76 25.81
N LYS A 3 50.76 -41.76 26.59
CA LYS A 3 51.58 -41.81 27.81
C LYS A 3 50.89 -40.90 28.86
N PRO A 4 51.19 -41.00 30.17
CA PRO A 4 50.24 -41.56 31.14
C PRO A 4 49.80 -40.63 32.30
N LYS A 5 48.72 -41.06 32.97
CA LYS A 5 48.34 -41.03 34.40
C LYS A 5 48.47 -39.75 35.28
N ASN A 6 47.27 -39.29 35.67
CA ASN A 6 46.78 -38.71 36.94
C ASN A 6 47.64 -38.72 38.22
N SER A 7 47.54 -37.61 38.98
CA SER A 7 47.27 -37.62 40.44
C SER A 7 46.72 -36.25 40.91
N THR A 8 46.19 -36.21 42.13
CA THR A 8 44.95 -35.53 42.55
C THR A 8 45.18 -34.45 43.62
N ALA A 9 44.23 -33.50 43.74
CA ALA A 9 43.62 -32.98 44.99
C ALA A 9 43.77 -31.48 45.34
N GLY A 10 42.62 -30.79 45.35
CA GLY A 10 42.07 -30.19 46.58
C GLY A 10 42.13 -28.67 46.78
N LYS A 11 41.01 -27.97 46.53
CA LYS A 11 40.15 -27.27 47.53
C LYS A 11 39.31 -26.12 46.94
N THR A 12 38.00 -26.36 46.90
CA THR A 12 36.87 -25.51 47.34
C THR A 12 37.07 -23.98 47.54
N LYS A 13 36.23 -23.16 46.88
CA LYS A 13 35.13 -22.44 47.57
C LYS A 13 34.06 -21.94 46.58
N ALA A 14 32.81 -22.10 47.02
CA ALA A 14 31.56 -21.82 46.34
C ALA A 14 31.16 -20.34 46.36
N GLY A 15 30.27 -19.97 45.44
CA GLY A 15 29.50 -18.72 45.42
C GLY A 15 28.36 -18.81 44.40
N LEU A 16 27.24 -19.36 44.86
CA LEU A 16 26.00 -19.65 44.14
C LEU A 16 25.18 -18.37 43.89
N GLY A 17 24.41 -18.34 42.80
CA GLY A 17 23.44 -17.26 42.52
C GLY A 17 22.54 -17.55 41.33
N THR A 18 21.80 -18.66 41.39
CA THR A 18 20.67 -18.95 40.49
C THR A 18 19.47 -18.12 40.92
N ASN A 19 18.73 -17.51 39.99
CA ASN A 19 17.29 -17.34 40.15
C ASN A 19 16.56 -17.40 38.80
N ASN A 20 15.58 -18.30 38.79
CA ASN A 20 14.68 -18.63 37.69
C ASN A 20 13.38 -17.83 37.87
N GLY A 21 12.74 -17.49 36.75
CA GLY A 21 11.38 -16.92 36.69
C GLY A 21 11.25 -16.17 35.37
N GLY A 22 10.49 -16.61 34.38
CA GLY A 22 9.14 -17.15 34.46
C GLY A 22 8.31 -16.26 33.52
N GLY A 23 7.69 -16.87 32.52
CA GLY A 23 7.26 -16.22 31.29
C GLY A 23 6.38 -14.97 31.43
N ASN A 24 6.61 -14.00 30.55
CA ASN A 24 5.63 -13.58 29.56
C ASN A 24 6.37 -12.82 28.46
N ALA A 25 6.93 -13.56 27.49
CA ALA A 25 7.41 -12.96 26.25
C ALA A 25 6.17 -12.50 25.46
N LYS A 26 5.67 -11.32 25.82
CA LYS A 26 4.74 -10.56 25.01
C LYS A 26 5.46 -10.28 23.69
N LEU A 27 5.18 -11.13 22.71
CA LEU A 27 5.49 -10.93 21.29
C LEU A 27 4.91 -9.58 20.91
N THR A 28 5.74 -8.55 21.08
CA THR A 28 5.44 -7.19 20.71
C THR A 28 5.63 -7.19 19.22
N THR A 29 4.52 -7.27 18.48
CA THR A 29 4.45 -6.98 17.05
C THR A 29 5.34 -5.78 16.79
N ILE A 30 6.48 -5.99 16.13
CA ILE A 30 7.34 -4.91 15.68
C ILE A 30 6.48 -4.11 14.71
N ALA A 31 5.92 -2.99 15.17
CA ALA A 31 5.33 -2.01 14.30
C ALA A 31 6.46 -1.56 13.38
N SER A 32 6.39 -1.98 12.11
CA SER A 32 7.37 -1.62 11.10
C SER A 32 7.48 -0.11 11.05
N ILE A 33 8.66 0.44 11.37
CA ILE A 33 9.02 1.82 11.05
C ILE A 33 8.63 2.02 9.57
N PRO A 34 7.90 3.09 9.21
CA PRO A 34 7.54 3.32 7.82
C PRO A 34 8.84 3.37 7.01
N ALA A 35 9.04 2.39 6.13
CA ALA A 35 10.21 2.32 5.28
C ALA A 35 10.29 3.63 4.49
N ALA A 36 11.47 4.24 4.45
CA ALA A 36 11.70 5.41 3.61
C ALA A 36 11.34 5.06 2.15
N PRO A 37 10.75 5.99 1.38
CA PRO A 37 10.50 5.79 -0.03
C PRO A 37 11.78 5.40 -0.76
N PRO A 38 11.76 4.34 -1.60
CA PRO A 38 12.93 3.95 -2.34
C PRO A 38 13.17 4.96 -3.48
N ALA A 39 14.39 4.98 -4.02
CA ALA A 39 14.74 5.87 -5.13
C ALA A 39 14.10 5.38 -6.45
N TRP A 40 12.82 5.67 -6.66
CA TRP A 40 12.09 5.29 -7.87
C TRP A 40 12.81 5.76 -9.14
N PRO A 41 12.96 4.92 -10.17
CA PRO A 41 13.54 5.33 -11.44
C PRO A 41 12.88 6.59 -12.00
N GLN A 42 13.66 7.44 -12.67
CA GLN A 42 13.13 8.63 -13.32
C GLN A 42 12.37 8.25 -14.59
N PHE A 43 11.31 9.02 -14.92
CA PHE A 43 10.60 8.90 -16.19
C PHE A 43 11.46 9.48 -17.31
N LYS A 44 12.30 8.62 -17.92
CA LYS A 44 13.16 8.96 -19.06
C LYS A 44 12.86 8.05 -20.25
N PRO A 45 12.57 8.62 -21.44
CA PRO A 45 12.34 10.06 -21.70
C PRO A 45 11.14 10.61 -20.90
N PRO A 46 10.97 11.94 -20.79
CA PRO A 46 9.77 12.52 -20.22
C PRO A 46 8.52 11.91 -20.84
N LEU A 47 7.54 11.58 -20.00
CA LEU A 47 6.27 11.00 -20.41
C LEU A 47 5.21 12.12 -20.60
N PRO A 48 4.12 11.83 -21.33
CA PRO A 48 3.90 10.64 -22.16
C PRO A 48 4.75 10.65 -23.45
N VAL A 49 5.27 9.50 -23.87
CA VAL A 49 5.89 9.34 -25.21
C VAL A 49 4.81 9.29 -26.31
N THR A 50 3.64 8.79 -25.95
CA THR A 50 2.43 8.72 -26.79
C THR A 50 1.24 8.92 -25.87
N ASP A 51 0.23 9.64 -26.35
CA ASP A 51 -0.98 9.88 -25.58
C ASP A 51 -1.62 8.57 -25.11
N LEU A 52 -2.05 8.54 -23.86
CA LEU A 52 -2.69 7.38 -23.27
C LEU A 52 -4.18 7.37 -23.62
N ALA A 53 -4.61 6.34 -24.34
CA ALA A 53 -6.02 6.06 -24.58
C ALA A 53 -6.59 5.18 -23.46
N ALA A 54 -7.68 5.64 -22.87
CA ALA A 54 -8.44 4.91 -21.87
C ALA A 54 -9.66 4.28 -22.55
N ASP A 55 -9.71 2.95 -22.59
CA ASP A 55 -10.84 2.25 -23.20
C ASP A 55 -11.69 1.58 -22.14
N GLN A 56 -13.01 1.71 -22.22
CA GLN A 56 -13.90 0.90 -21.38
C GLN A 56 -13.81 -0.58 -21.73
N LEU A 57 -13.72 -1.45 -20.73
CA LEU A 57 -13.64 -2.88 -20.95
C LEU A 57 -15.02 -3.44 -21.34
N ALA A 58 -15.13 -4.02 -22.53
CA ALA A 58 -16.41 -4.47 -23.11
C ALA A 58 -17.22 -5.46 -22.23
N SER A 59 -16.55 -6.28 -21.40
CA SER A 59 -17.23 -7.23 -20.49
C SER A 59 -17.89 -6.55 -19.28
N CYS A 60 -17.48 -5.33 -18.95
CA CYS A 60 -18.01 -4.55 -17.83
C CYS A 60 -17.82 -3.05 -18.13
N PRO A 61 -18.60 -2.51 -19.09
CA PRO A 61 -18.58 -1.08 -19.39
C PRO A 61 -18.93 -0.29 -18.12
N ASP A 62 -18.44 0.94 -18.04
CA ASP A 62 -18.61 1.86 -16.90
C ASP A 62 -18.03 1.38 -15.55
N LYS A 63 -17.35 0.23 -15.50
CA LYS A 63 -16.74 -0.32 -14.28
C LYS A 63 -15.23 -0.40 -14.36
N VAL A 64 -14.70 -0.80 -15.52
CA VAL A 64 -13.27 -1.02 -15.72
C VAL A 64 -12.82 -0.29 -16.98
N VAL A 65 -11.73 0.45 -16.86
CA VAL A 65 -11.04 1.11 -17.96
C VAL A 65 -9.67 0.46 -18.15
N LEU A 66 -9.27 0.25 -19.39
CA LEU A 66 -8.01 -0.32 -19.80
C LEU A 66 -7.17 0.75 -20.50
N ILE A 67 -6.00 1.02 -19.96
CA ILE A 67 -4.99 1.89 -20.58
C ILE A 67 -3.86 1.01 -21.07
N ARG A 68 -3.68 0.94 -22.40
CA ARG A 68 -2.61 0.15 -23.02
C ARG A 68 -1.34 0.97 -23.13
N ASN A 69 -0.21 0.27 -23.15
CA ASN A 69 1.11 0.88 -23.35
C ASN A 69 1.42 2.02 -22.36
N PHE A 70 0.94 1.87 -21.11
CA PHE A 70 1.05 2.89 -20.06
C PHE A 70 2.48 3.44 -19.89
N TRP A 71 3.48 2.55 -20.01
CA TRP A 71 4.89 2.90 -20.03
C TRP A 71 5.59 2.35 -21.26
N PRO A 72 6.59 3.08 -21.81
CA PRO A 72 7.44 2.55 -22.87
C PRO A 72 8.27 1.37 -22.35
N LYS A 73 8.62 0.46 -23.26
CA LYS A 73 9.35 -0.78 -22.94
C LYS A 73 10.67 -0.54 -22.17
N SER A 74 11.38 0.54 -22.48
CA SER A 74 12.61 0.95 -21.79
C SER A 74 12.38 1.28 -20.32
N LEU A 75 11.30 2.01 -20.02
CA LEU A 75 10.94 2.37 -18.66
C LEU A 75 10.44 1.15 -17.88
N CYS A 76 9.61 0.30 -18.50
CA CYS A 76 9.21 -0.99 -17.92
C CYS A 76 10.43 -1.83 -17.53
N SER A 77 11.43 -1.94 -18.40
CA SER A 77 12.65 -2.72 -18.13
C SER A 77 13.47 -2.14 -16.97
N SER A 78 13.56 -0.81 -16.89
CA SER A 78 14.25 -0.10 -15.80
C SER A 78 13.53 -0.33 -14.47
N TYR A 79 12.21 -0.22 -14.45
CA TYR A 79 11.39 -0.49 -13.27
C TYR A 79 11.45 -1.96 -12.86
N VAL A 80 11.34 -2.93 -13.77
CA VAL A 80 11.47 -4.36 -13.43
C VAL A 80 12.82 -4.64 -12.78
N THR A 81 13.91 -4.09 -13.31
CA THR A 81 15.25 -4.24 -12.74
C THR A 81 15.32 -3.67 -11.32
N PHE A 82 14.82 -2.45 -11.12
CA PHE A 82 14.77 -1.81 -9.82
C PHE A 82 13.89 -2.57 -8.81
N LEU A 83 12.67 -2.96 -9.20
CA LEU A 83 11.69 -3.63 -8.33
C LEU A 83 12.16 -5.00 -7.85
N ARG A 84 13.03 -5.69 -8.62
CA ARG A 84 13.66 -6.95 -8.17
C ARG A 84 14.55 -6.75 -6.93
N GLY A 85 15.14 -5.56 -6.77
CA GLY A 85 15.98 -5.20 -5.63
C GLY A 85 15.21 -4.78 -4.37
N LEU A 86 13.89 -4.60 -4.46
CA LEU A 86 13.09 -4.21 -3.30
C LEU A 86 12.89 -5.38 -2.32
N PRO A 87 12.85 -5.11 -0.99
CA PRO A 87 12.67 -6.13 0.04
C PRO A 87 11.20 -6.55 0.16
N LEU A 88 10.68 -7.26 -0.83
CA LEU A 88 9.31 -7.78 -0.79
C LEU A 88 9.22 -8.96 0.18
N ILE A 89 8.15 -8.99 0.98
CA ILE A 89 7.88 -10.04 1.96
C ILE A 89 6.69 -10.86 1.48
N THR A 90 6.81 -12.19 1.51
CA THR A 90 5.71 -13.10 1.17
C THR A 90 4.55 -12.93 2.15
N THR A 91 3.34 -12.70 1.62
CA THR A 91 2.15 -12.57 2.45
C THR A 91 1.85 -13.89 3.17
N PRO A 92 1.31 -13.86 4.40
CA PRO A 92 0.95 -15.08 5.10
C PRO A 92 -0.10 -15.88 4.31
N GLY A 93 0.23 -17.12 3.94
CA GLY A 93 -0.65 -17.98 3.14
C GLY A 93 -1.87 -18.54 3.88
N ARG A 94 -1.95 -18.36 5.21
CA ARG A 94 -3.12 -18.77 6.01
C ARG A 94 -4.08 -17.57 6.14
N PRO A 95 -5.14 -17.49 5.33
CA PRO A 95 -6.11 -16.40 5.45
C PRO A 95 -6.89 -16.50 6.75
N LYS A 96 -7.43 -15.36 7.22
CA LYS A 96 -8.50 -15.39 8.23
C LYS A 96 -9.80 -15.88 7.58
N ARG A 97 -10.74 -16.35 8.40
CA ARG A 97 -12.07 -16.74 7.92
C ARG A 97 -12.72 -15.57 7.19
N GLY A 98 -13.09 -15.76 5.93
CA GLY A 98 -13.70 -14.74 5.08
C GLY A 98 -12.71 -13.82 4.35
N GLU A 99 -11.40 -14.01 4.50
CA GLU A 99 -10.38 -13.33 3.71
C GLU A 99 -9.89 -14.24 2.57
N ALA A 100 -9.59 -13.65 1.41
CA ALA A 100 -8.97 -14.38 0.30
C ALA A 100 -7.55 -14.83 0.66
N VAL A 101 -7.18 -16.04 0.20
CA VAL A 101 -5.80 -16.54 0.27
C VAL A 101 -4.91 -15.63 -0.56
N ARG A 102 -3.74 -15.30 0.01
CA ARG A 102 -2.72 -14.48 -0.66
C ARG A 102 -1.37 -15.10 -0.39
N VAL A 103 -0.66 -15.45 -1.44
CA VAL A 103 0.68 -16.05 -1.34
C VAL A 103 1.70 -15.29 -2.19
N ASN A 104 1.40 -14.03 -2.54
CA ASN A 104 2.28 -13.16 -3.30
C ASN A 104 3.35 -12.51 -2.41
N ASP A 105 4.46 -12.08 -3.01
CA ASP A 105 5.38 -11.17 -2.31
C ASP A 105 4.83 -9.75 -2.38
N ARG A 106 4.97 -8.98 -1.29
CA ARG A 106 4.45 -7.62 -1.17
C ARG A 106 5.51 -6.68 -0.63
N PHE A 107 5.61 -5.52 -1.27
CA PHE A 107 6.25 -4.32 -0.72
C PHE A 107 5.20 -3.22 -0.64
N GLN A 108 5.25 -2.43 0.43
CA GLN A 108 4.36 -1.30 0.63
C GLN A 108 5.13 -0.11 1.20
N VAL A 109 4.85 1.07 0.66
CA VAL A 109 5.41 2.33 1.17
C VAL A 109 4.39 3.46 0.98
N GLN A 110 4.45 4.45 1.87
CA GLN A 110 3.69 5.71 1.69
C GLN A 110 4.57 6.71 0.95
N ASP A 111 4.17 7.09 -0.26
CA ASP A 111 4.90 8.03 -1.09
C ASP A 111 3.94 8.87 -1.95
N ALA A 112 3.52 10.01 -1.40
CA ALA A 112 2.64 10.94 -2.09
C ALA A 112 3.31 11.62 -3.29
N ALA A 113 4.63 11.87 -3.22
CA ALA A 113 5.37 12.48 -4.32
C ALA A 113 5.38 11.53 -5.53
N PHE A 114 5.68 10.25 -5.33
CA PHE A 114 5.64 9.29 -6.42
C PHE A 114 4.22 9.09 -6.98
N ALA A 115 3.20 9.01 -6.12
CA ALA A 115 1.80 8.95 -6.57
C ALA A 115 1.41 10.18 -7.41
N GLN A 116 1.84 11.37 -7.03
CA GLN A 116 1.59 12.60 -7.78
C GLN A 116 2.32 12.59 -9.13
N ARG A 117 3.58 12.13 -9.19
CA ARG A 117 4.30 11.99 -10.46
C ARG A 117 3.62 10.99 -11.39
N LEU A 118 3.20 9.83 -10.89
CA LEU A 118 2.41 8.86 -11.66
C LEU A 118 1.10 9.46 -12.20
N TRP A 119 0.46 10.35 -11.44
CA TRP A 119 -0.77 11.00 -11.85
C TRP A 119 -0.55 12.07 -12.93
N THR A 120 0.46 12.92 -12.75
CA THR A 120 0.64 14.17 -13.51
C THR A 120 1.64 14.06 -14.66
N GLU A 121 2.65 13.19 -14.56
CA GLU A 121 3.73 13.12 -15.53
C GLU A 121 3.54 12.01 -16.56
N THR A 122 2.68 11.01 -16.31
CA THR A 122 2.53 9.86 -17.24
C THR A 122 1.46 10.06 -18.30
N GLY A 123 0.68 11.15 -18.25
CA GLY A 123 -0.54 11.33 -19.05
C GLY A 123 -1.78 10.63 -18.48
N LEU A 124 -1.70 10.06 -17.27
CA LEU A 124 -2.83 9.33 -16.67
C LEU A 124 -4.01 10.26 -16.35
N ARG A 125 -3.74 11.43 -15.80
CA ARG A 125 -4.78 12.43 -15.51
C ARG A 125 -5.53 12.81 -16.77
N GLU A 126 -4.81 13.12 -17.85
CA GLU A 126 -5.36 13.54 -19.13
C GLU A 126 -6.19 12.42 -19.76
N SER A 127 -5.70 11.17 -19.69
CA SER A 127 -6.42 9.98 -20.19
C SER A 127 -7.76 9.77 -19.49
N LEU A 128 -7.82 9.97 -18.16
CA LEU A 128 -9.07 9.81 -17.40
C LEU A 128 -9.99 11.04 -17.45
N ALA A 129 -9.53 12.14 -18.05
CA ALA A 129 -10.33 13.35 -18.27
C ALA A 129 -11.02 13.37 -19.64
N GLN A 130 -10.84 12.34 -20.47
CA GLN A 130 -11.53 12.19 -21.76
C GLN A 130 -13.05 12.09 -21.54
N GLU A 131 -13.85 12.69 -22.43
CA GLU A 131 -15.31 12.85 -22.24
C GLU A 131 -16.06 11.52 -22.05
N ASP A 132 -15.59 10.45 -22.70
CA ASP A 132 -16.14 9.10 -22.63
C ASP A 132 -15.75 8.33 -21.35
N ILE A 133 -14.80 8.88 -20.59
CA ILE A 133 -14.28 8.32 -19.33
C ILE A 133 -14.65 9.17 -18.12
N GLN A 134 -14.76 10.48 -18.31
CA GLN A 134 -15.07 11.43 -17.26
C GLN A 134 -16.47 11.13 -16.69
N GLY A 135 -16.56 11.02 -15.37
CA GLY A 135 -17.85 10.84 -14.69
C GLY A 135 -18.40 9.42 -14.64
N LEU A 136 -17.74 8.42 -15.27
CA LEU A 136 -18.17 7.00 -15.23
C LEU A 136 -18.46 6.47 -13.82
N TRP A 137 -17.78 7.02 -12.81
CA TRP A 137 -17.88 6.55 -11.43
C TRP A 137 -18.71 7.44 -10.49
N GLY A 138 -19.42 8.43 -11.03
CA GLY A 138 -20.29 9.35 -10.28
C GLY A 138 -19.50 10.33 -9.42
N GLY A 139 -18.35 10.79 -9.91
CA GLY A 139 -17.46 11.77 -9.28
C GLY A 139 -16.26 12.09 -10.15
N GLU A 140 -15.44 13.05 -9.71
CA GLU A 140 -14.21 13.46 -10.38
C GLU A 140 -13.01 12.65 -9.86
N VAL A 141 -12.13 12.20 -10.77
CA VAL A 141 -10.89 11.53 -10.41
C VAL A 141 -9.82 12.58 -10.13
N VAL A 142 -9.39 12.70 -8.88
CA VAL A 142 -8.50 13.80 -8.43
C VAL A 142 -7.04 13.38 -8.21
N GLY A 143 -6.73 12.08 -8.27
CA GLY A 143 -5.38 11.58 -8.05
C GLY A 143 -5.30 10.11 -7.65
N LEU A 144 -4.09 9.69 -7.25
CA LEU A 144 -3.78 8.33 -6.83
C LEU A 144 -3.61 8.23 -5.31
N ASN A 145 -3.90 7.05 -4.76
CA ASN A 145 -3.64 6.76 -3.35
C ASN A 145 -2.11 6.76 -3.09
N PRO A 146 -1.59 7.50 -2.11
CA PRO A 146 -0.15 7.53 -1.79
C PRO A 146 0.38 6.19 -1.25
N ASN A 147 -0.49 5.24 -0.89
CA ASN A 147 -0.12 3.91 -0.44
C ASN A 147 0.28 3.04 -1.63
N ILE A 148 1.54 3.17 -2.03
CA ILE A 148 2.15 2.42 -3.13
C ILE A 148 2.35 0.97 -2.69
N ARG A 149 1.82 0.04 -3.49
CA ARG A 149 1.92 -1.40 -3.23
C ARG A 149 2.49 -2.09 -4.46
N ILE A 150 3.54 -2.86 -4.26
CA ILE A 150 4.17 -3.68 -5.28
C ILE A 150 3.89 -5.13 -4.94
N TYR A 151 3.40 -5.88 -5.93
CA TYR A 151 3.15 -7.31 -5.82
C TYR A 151 4.05 -8.05 -6.80
N ARG A 152 4.66 -9.14 -6.35
CA ARG A 152 5.43 -10.06 -7.20
C ARG A 152 4.87 -11.46 -7.04
N TYR A 153 4.71 -12.13 -8.18
CA TYR A 153 4.18 -13.48 -8.26
C TYR A 153 5.22 -14.38 -8.90
N SER A 154 5.66 -15.38 -8.16
CA SER A 154 6.42 -16.53 -8.66
C SER A 154 5.47 -17.66 -9.08
N LYS A 155 5.98 -18.66 -9.79
CA LYS A 155 5.18 -19.82 -10.20
C LYS A 155 4.48 -20.45 -9.00
N GLY A 156 3.16 -20.62 -9.10
CA GLY A 156 2.32 -21.20 -8.04
C GLY A 156 1.83 -20.19 -6.99
N GLN A 157 2.29 -18.93 -7.03
CA GLN A 157 1.71 -17.88 -6.20
C GLN A 157 0.45 -17.30 -6.85
N TYR A 158 -0.56 -16.98 -6.05
CA TYR A 158 -1.83 -16.42 -6.47
C TYR A 158 -2.41 -15.48 -5.39
N PHE A 159 -3.46 -14.78 -5.78
CA PHE A 159 -4.33 -14.03 -4.89
C PHE A 159 -5.77 -14.35 -5.30
N ASP A 160 -6.51 -15.02 -4.42
CA ASP A 160 -7.89 -15.42 -4.69
C ASP A 160 -8.82 -14.22 -4.93
N ALA A 161 -9.88 -14.49 -5.68
CA ALA A 161 -10.94 -13.53 -5.95
C ALA A 161 -11.53 -12.99 -4.64
N HIS A 162 -11.67 -11.67 -4.56
CA HIS A 162 -12.22 -10.98 -3.40
C HIS A 162 -12.82 -9.65 -3.80
N CYS A 163 -13.78 -9.17 -3.01
CA CYS A 163 -14.22 -7.79 -3.08
C CYS A 163 -13.27 -6.91 -2.25
N LYS A 164 -12.84 -5.78 -2.81
CA LYS A 164 -12.05 -4.80 -2.06
C LYS A 164 -12.96 -4.06 -1.09
N SER A 165 -12.50 -3.88 0.15
CA SER A 165 -13.16 -2.99 1.10
C SER A 165 -12.91 -1.53 0.70
N HIS A 166 -13.85 -0.65 1.00
CA HIS A 166 -13.71 0.79 0.80
C HIS A 166 -12.49 1.30 1.57
N SER A 167 -11.52 1.88 0.87
CA SER A 167 -10.44 2.62 1.51
C SER A 167 -10.92 4.06 1.74
N GLN A 168 -10.83 4.56 2.97
CA GLN A 168 -11.06 5.98 3.24
C GLN A 168 -9.76 6.73 2.95
N ILE A 169 -9.79 7.61 1.96
CA ILE A 169 -8.76 8.64 1.80
C ILE A 169 -9.34 9.94 2.36
N ILE A 170 -8.62 10.56 3.28
CA ILE A 170 -8.92 11.92 3.74
C ILE A 170 -8.19 12.86 2.80
N LEU A 171 -8.93 13.56 1.94
CA LEU A 171 -8.39 14.69 1.19
C LEU A 171 -8.36 15.88 2.15
N LEU A 172 -7.16 16.28 2.58
CA LEU A 172 -6.99 17.52 3.33
C LEU A 172 -7.21 18.68 2.34
N SER A 173 -8.35 19.36 2.46
CA SER A 173 -8.57 20.60 1.71
C SER A 173 -7.58 21.66 2.21
N PRO A 174 -6.83 22.33 1.32
CA PRO A 174 -5.82 23.30 1.72
C PRO A 174 -6.38 24.62 2.30
N ASN A 175 -7.70 24.75 2.50
CA ASN A 175 -8.33 26.01 2.87
C ASN A 175 -9.16 25.97 4.16
N ALA A 176 -8.78 25.16 5.15
CA ALA A 176 -9.35 25.26 6.49
C ALA A 176 -8.55 26.25 7.35
N THR A 177 -8.56 27.52 6.96
CA THR A 177 -8.05 28.61 7.78
C THR A 177 -9.09 28.91 8.86
N GLY A 178 -8.78 28.47 10.09
CA GLY A 178 -9.22 28.99 11.39
C GLY A 178 -10.67 29.45 11.60
N ALA A 179 -11.41 28.73 12.47
CA ALA A 179 -12.36 29.37 13.38
C ALA A 179 -12.68 28.48 14.60
N GLY A 180 -12.20 28.91 15.77
CA GLY A 180 -12.89 28.85 17.06
C GLY A 180 -13.39 27.51 17.58
N SER A 181 -12.63 26.91 18.51
CA SER A 181 -13.21 26.03 19.53
C SER A 181 -14.10 26.87 20.45
N THR A 182 -15.42 26.74 20.30
CA THR A 182 -16.37 27.25 21.30
C THR A 182 -17.27 26.09 21.73
N ARG A 183 -17.10 25.64 22.97
CA ARG A 183 -18.03 24.71 23.62
C ARG A 183 -19.29 25.48 23.99
N HIS A 184 -20.41 25.13 23.36
CA HIS A 184 -21.73 25.45 23.92
C HIS A 184 -22.47 24.15 24.21
N SER A 185 -22.70 23.92 25.49
CA SER A 185 -23.62 22.93 26.02
C SER A 185 -25.00 23.60 26.12
N ALA A 186 -26.00 23.11 25.38
CA ALA A 186 -27.42 23.20 25.76
C ALA A 186 -28.33 22.43 24.78
N SER A 187 -29.11 21.52 25.39
CA SER A 187 -30.48 21.08 25.09
C SER A 187 -30.99 20.99 23.64
N GLN A 188 -31.40 19.77 23.27
CA GLN A 188 -32.31 19.53 22.14
C GLN A 188 -33.60 20.37 22.27
N PRO A 189 -34.12 20.81 21.13
CA PRO A 189 -35.44 20.32 20.75
C PRO A 189 -35.52 19.78 19.32
N THR A 190 -36.54 18.96 19.18
CA THR A 190 -36.99 18.12 18.07
C THR A 190 -37.04 18.75 16.68
N ARG A 191 -36.80 17.86 15.70
CA ARG A 191 -37.39 17.82 14.34
C ARG A 191 -36.85 18.78 13.27
N PHE A 192 -35.69 18.43 12.72
CA PHE A 192 -35.34 18.65 11.32
C PHE A 192 -34.71 17.36 10.76
N PRO A 193 -35.00 16.96 9.51
CA PRO A 193 -34.34 15.80 8.92
C PRO A 193 -32.83 16.06 8.86
N PRO A 194 -31.97 15.05 9.11
CA PRO A 194 -30.55 15.22 8.92
C PRO A 194 -30.31 15.45 7.44
N LEU A 195 -30.01 16.70 7.08
CA LEU A 195 -29.11 16.97 5.96
C LEU A 195 -27.80 16.29 6.34
N TYR A 196 -27.70 15.01 6.00
CA TYR A 196 -26.42 14.34 5.86
C TYR A 196 -25.67 15.18 4.83
N ALA A 197 -24.84 16.10 5.32
CA ALA A 197 -23.73 16.62 4.56
C ALA A 197 -22.94 15.38 4.14
N THR A 198 -23.21 14.90 2.93
CA THR A 198 -22.52 13.81 2.27
C THR A 198 -21.10 14.30 2.10
N ARG A 199 -20.27 14.04 3.11
CA ARG A 199 -18.81 14.10 2.95
C ARG A 199 -18.52 13.30 1.68
N PRO A 200 -17.86 13.88 0.65
CA PRO A 200 -17.59 13.15 -0.56
C PRO A 200 -16.77 11.91 -0.17
N VAL A 201 -17.41 10.75 -0.23
CA VAL A 201 -16.73 9.48 0.00
C VAL A 201 -15.85 9.30 -1.22
N ALA A 202 -14.56 9.60 -1.08
CA ALA A 202 -13.58 9.32 -2.10
C ALA A 202 -13.64 7.81 -2.40
N LYS A 203 -14.18 7.44 -3.56
CA LYS A 203 -14.12 6.08 -4.05
C LYS A 203 -12.67 5.82 -4.44
N CYS A 204 -12.03 4.86 -3.78
CA CYS A 204 -10.68 4.47 -4.13
C CYS A 204 -10.72 3.54 -5.33
N PHE A 205 -10.01 3.94 -6.38
CA PHE A 205 -9.74 3.10 -7.55
C PHE A 205 -8.37 2.47 -7.40
N GLU A 206 -8.22 1.24 -7.90
CA GLU A 206 -6.92 0.59 -7.95
C GLU A 206 -6.43 0.61 -9.38
N VAL A 207 -5.37 1.38 -9.62
CA VAL A 207 -4.62 1.30 -10.87
C VAL A 207 -3.67 0.12 -10.77
N LEU A 208 -3.95 -0.93 -11.54
CA LEU A 208 -3.09 -2.10 -11.66
C LEU A 208 -2.24 -1.97 -12.92
N ALA A 209 -0.98 -1.59 -12.74
CA ALA A 209 0.00 -1.64 -13.81
C ALA A 209 0.72 -3.01 -13.79
N ARG A 210 0.55 -3.80 -14.85
CA ARG A 210 1.32 -5.03 -15.06
C ARG A 210 2.52 -4.72 -15.95
N LEU A 211 3.71 -4.92 -15.41
CA LEU A 211 4.94 -4.87 -16.19
C LEU A 211 5.19 -6.23 -16.88
N PRO A 212 5.74 -6.21 -18.10
CA PRO A 212 6.08 -7.43 -18.84
C PRO A 212 7.19 -8.25 -18.17
#